data_AF-A0A4U7FDA3-F1
#
_entry.id   AF-A0A4U7FDA3-F1
#
_cell.length_a   1.000
_cell.length_b   1.000
_cell.length_c   1.000
_cell.angle_alpha   90.00
_cell.angle_beta   90.00
_cell.angle_gamma   90.00
#
_symmetry.space_group_name_H-M   'P 1'
#
loop_
_entity.id
_entity.type
_entity.pdbx_description
1 polymer ?
#
loop_
_entity_poly.entity_id
_entity_poly.type
_entity_poly.pdbx_seq_one_letter_code
_entity_poly.pdbx_strand_id
1 'polypeptide(L)'
;MTADDDGAGRLTRVALGETGFERAAVWSAVGFAVSYVAFDAVGLVGSIAGLSPAAGVVAPVAALLAALTAVGTVAFAAVGGGALPAVLLAYGPLAAVLLRTIGPTPYAIDVADPVSFGIAVAEPLGAALAAAVAVGLAGYAVGRVVAGIGGEGGDAEGSEPAGSAAADGNAEAND
;
A
#
# COMPACT_ATOMS: atom_id res chain seq x y z
N MET A 1 15.31 20.55 -24.50
CA MET A 1 14.97 20.26 -23.10
C MET A 1 13.60 19.58 -23.16
N THR A 2 13.60 18.27 -22.97
CA THR A 2 12.67 17.30 -23.57
C THR A 2 11.47 17.04 -22.66
N ALA A 3 10.25 17.11 -23.22
CA ALA A 3 8.98 16.84 -22.54
C ALA A 3 8.91 15.42 -21.91
N ASP A 4 9.80 14.51 -22.33
CA ASP A 4 9.93 13.16 -21.77
C ASP A 4 10.48 13.15 -20.34
N ASP A 5 11.34 14.11 -19.97
CA ASP A 5 11.90 14.21 -18.62
C ASP A 5 10.84 14.66 -17.59
N ASP A 6 9.92 15.52 -18.02
CA ASP A 6 8.82 16.00 -17.19
C ASP A 6 7.78 14.90 -16.95
N GLY A 7 7.50 14.09 -17.97
CA GLY A 7 6.61 12.92 -17.88
C GLY A 7 7.17 11.84 -16.95
N ALA A 8 8.44 11.47 -17.14
CA ALA A 8 9.13 10.52 -16.27
C ALA A 8 9.24 11.04 -14.83
N GLY A 9 9.56 12.31 -14.62
CA GLY A 9 9.61 12.94 -13.30
C GLY A 9 8.24 13.04 -12.61
N ARG A 10 7.16 13.20 -13.37
CA ARG A 10 5.77 13.20 -12.85
C ARG A 10 5.31 11.79 -12.50
N LEU A 11 5.58 10.80 -13.34
CA LEU A 11 5.30 9.39 -13.08
C LEU A 11 6.09 8.87 -11.88
N THR A 12 7.36 9.28 -11.77
CA THR A 12 8.21 8.96 -10.63
C THR A 12 7.67 9.57 -9.33
N ARG A 13 7.20 10.82 -9.35
CA ARG A 13 6.55 11.45 -8.18
C ARG A 13 5.22 10.83 -7.80
N VAL A 14 4.40 10.45 -8.78
CA VAL A 14 3.12 9.75 -8.57
C VAL A 14 3.35 8.31 -8.07
N ALA A 15 4.36 7.61 -8.58
CA ALA A 15 4.70 6.25 -8.16
C ALA A 15 5.37 6.19 -6.78
N LEU A 16 6.25 7.15 -6.48
CA LEU A 16 6.93 7.28 -5.18
C LEU A 16 6.00 7.81 -4.09
N GLY A 17 4.99 8.60 -4.45
CA GLY A 17 4.08 9.23 -3.49
C GLY A 17 4.84 10.16 -2.55
N GLU A 18 5.17 11.37 -3.01
CA GLU A 18 5.86 12.39 -2.20
C GLU A 18 5.12 12.73 -0.89
N THR A 19 3.84 12.39 -0.79
CA THR A 19 3.03 12.46 0.43
C THR A 19 2.33 11.12 0.66
N GLY A 20 2.75 10.35 1.67
CA GLY A 20 2.05 9.12 2.04
C GLY A 20 2.91 8.03 2.63
N PHE A 21 4.24 8.10 2.49
CA PHE A 21 5.16 7.10 3.03
C PHE A 21 5.13 7.02 4.55
N GLU A 22 5.19 8.15 5.25
CA GLU A 22 5.12 8.19 6.72
C GLU A 22 3.80 7.58 7.22
N ARG A 23 2.69 7.98 6.59
CA ARG A 23 1.37 7.46 6.91
C ARG A 23 1.28 5.97 6.61
N ALA A 24 1.79 5.51 5.47
CA ALA A 24 1.84 4.09 5.13
C ALA A 24 2.71 3.30 6.09
N ALA A 25 3.86 3.84 6.53
CA ALA A 25 4.73 3.21 7.52
C ALA A 25 4.02 3.06 8.87
N VAL A 26 3.37 4.13 9.35
CA VAL A 26 2.59 4.10 10.60
C VAL A 26 1.44 3.10 10.49
N TRP A 27 0.67 3.13 9.40
CA TRP A 27 -0.43 2.21 9.20
C TRP A 27 0.04 0.77 8.97
N SER A 28 1.22 0.56 8.41
CA SER A 28 1.86 -0.75 8.30
C SER A 28 2.20 -1.29 9.69
N ALA A 29 2.84 -0.49 10.54
CA ALA A 29 3.13 -0.88 11.92
C ALA A 29 1.87 -1.16 12.75
N VAL A 30 0.84 -0.30 12.63
CA VAL A 30 -0.46 -0.50 13.27
C VAL A 30 -1.13 -1.78 12.73
N GLY A 31 -1.12 -1.96 11.41
CA GLY A 31 -1.68 -3.13 10.74
C GLY A 31 -1.00 -4.43 11.17
N PHE A 32 0.32 -4.42 11.33
CA PHE A 32 1.08 -5.52 11.91
C PHE A 32 0.60 -5.83 13.33
N ALA A 33 0.60 -4.84 14.23
CA ALA A 33 0.24 -5.04 15.64
C ALA A 33 -1.20 -5.55 15.79
N VAL A 34 -2.16 -4.93 15.10
CA VAL A 34 -3.57 -5.34 15.13
C VAL A 34 -3.76 -6.74 14.55
N SER A 35 -3.11 -7.05 13.43
CA SER A 35 -3.20 -8.38 12.81
C SER A 35 -2.59 -9.45 13.71
N TYR A 36 -1.47 -9.15 14.36
CA TYR A 36 -0.82 -10.08 15.29
C TYR A 36 -1.72 -10.38 16.50
N VAL A 37 -2.28 -9.33 17.12
CA VAL A 37 -3.21 -9.47 18.26
C VAL A 37 -4.52 -10.15 17.86
N ALA A 38 -4.98 -10.00 16.61
CA ALA A 38 -6.20 -10.66 16.14
C ALA A 38 -6.12 -12.19 16.22
N PHE A 39 -4.94 -12.79 15.96
CA PHE A 39 -4.76 -14.24 16.14
C PHE A 39 -4.90 -14.66 17.61
N ASP A 40 -4.35 -13.88 18.54
CA ASP A 40 -4.44 -14.16 19.97
C ASP A 40 -5.88 -13.99 20.48
N ALA A 41 -6.57 -12.94 20.05
CA ALA A 41 -7.97 -12.68 20.40
C ALA A 41 -8.88 -13.81 19.92
N VAL A 42 -8.70 -14.28 18.68
CA VAL A 42 -9.51 -15.38 18.13
C VAL A 42 -9.21 -16.70 18.83
N GLY A 43 -7.94 -16.96 19.18
CA GLY A 43 -7.57 -18.12 20.00
C GLY A 43 -8.22 -18.10 21.39
N LEU A 44 -8.30 -16.92 22.02
CA LEU A 44 -8.95 -16.72 23.31
C LEU A 44 -10.48 -16.91 23.22
N VAL A 45 -11.13 -16.37 22.21
CA VAL A 45 -12.58 -16.59 22.00
C VAL A 45 -12.87 -18.07 21.74
N GLY A 46 -12.05 -18.74 20.92
CA GLY A 46 -12.17 -20.16 20.65
C GLY A 46 -12.08 -21.01 21.93
N SER A 47 -11.10 -20.71 22.80
CA SER A 47 -10.94 -21.44 24.06
C SER A 47 -12.11 -21.22 25.03
N ILE A 48 -12.65 -19.99 25.11
CA ILE A 48 -13.86 -19.69 25.91
C ILE A 48 -15.09 -20.44 25.38
N ALA A 49 -15.20 -20.59 24.06
CA ALA A 49 -16.30 -21.30 23.40
C ALA A 49 -16.17 -22.84 23.46
N GLY A 50 -15.14 -23.39 24.12
CA GLY A 50 -14.87 -24.82 24.15
C GLY A 50 -14.44 -25.40 22.80
N LEU A 51 -14.09 -24.54 21.84
CA LEU A 51 -13.55 -24.94 20.54
C LEU A 51 -12.06 -25.18 20.73
N SER A 52 -11.59 -26.39 20.41
CA SER A 52 -10.16 -26.67 20.42
C SER A 52 -9.43 -25.68 19.48
N PRO A 53 -8.36 -24.99 19.92
CA PRO A 53 -7.59 -24.08 19.06
C PRO A 53 -6.85 -24.81 17.91
N ALA A 54 -7.01 -26.14 17.81
CA ALA A 54 -6.30 -27.00 16.91
C ALA A 54 -6.52 -26.60 15.43
N ALA A 55 -5.58 -25.80 14.92
CA ALA A 55 -5.30 -25.50 13.51
C ALA A 55 -6.42 -24.86 12.65
N GLY A 56 -7.70 -25.02 13.01
CA GLY A 56 -8.83 -24.66 12.15
C GLY A 56 -9.11 -23.16 12.03
N VAL A 57 -8.60 -22.34 12.95
CA VAL A 57 -8.91 -20.91 13.01
C VAL A 57 -7.79 -20.02 12.46
N VAL A 58 -6.56 -20.53 12.35
CA VAL A 58 -5.41 -19.77 11.84
C VAL A 58 -5.58 -19.45 10.36
N ALA A 59 -5.95 -20.44 9.55
CA ALA A 59 -6.19 -20.26 8.11
C ALA A 59 -7.31 -19.24 7.78
N PRO A 60 -8.52 -19.30 8.38
CA PRO A 60 -9.56 -18.33 8.09
C PRO A 60 -9.21 -16.92 8.58
N VAL A 61 -8.52 -16.77 9.71
CA VAL A 61 -8.04 -15.46 10.19
C VAL A 61 -7.02 -14.87 9.21
N ALA A 62 -6.05 -15.68 8.79
CA ALA A 62 -5.07 -15.28 7.78
C ALA A 62 -5.73 -14.85 6.46
N ALA A 63 -6.69 -15.63 5.97
CA ALA A 63 -7.42 -15.33 4.74
C ALA A 63 -8.24 -14.03 4.86
N LEU A 64 -8.93 -13.82 5.98
CA LEU A 64 -9.68 -12.60 6.24
C LEU A 64 -8.78 -11.37 6.28
N LEU A 65 -7.66 -11.44 7.00
CA LEU A 65 -6.70 -10.34 7.10
C LEU A 65 -6.05 -10.03 5.74
N ALA A 66 -5.71 -11.06 4.95
CA ALA A 66 -5.20 -10.88 3.60
C ALA A 66 -6.23 -10.19 2.69
N ALA A 67 -7.50 -10.60 2.76
CA ALA A 67 -8.58 -9.99 1.99
C ALA A 67 -8.80 -8.52 2.38
N LEU A 68 -8.85 -8.22 3.69
CA LEU A 68 -8.96 -6.84 4.20
C LEU A 68 -7.78 -5.98 3.76
N THR A 69 -6.56 -6.55 3.77
CA THR A 69 -5.36 -5.86 3.30
C THR A 69 -5.48 -5.52 1.82
N ALA A 70 -5.91 -6.46 0.98
CA ALA A 70 -6.12 -6.22 -0.45
C ALA A 70 -7.19 -5.15 -0.72
N VAL A 71 -8.30 -5.16 0.02
CA VAL A 71 -9.34 -4.12 -0.08
C VAL A 71 -8.77 -2.76 0.34
N GLY A 72 -8.00 -2.72 1.44
CA GLY A 72 -7.35 -1.53 1.94
C GLY A 72 -6.36 -0.92 0.95
N THR A 73 -5.56 -1.74 0.27
CA THR A 73 -4.60 -1.26 -0.76
C THR A 73 -5.32 -0.72 -1.98
N VAL A 74 -6.39 -1.36 -2.44
CA VAL A 74 -7.23 -0.87 -3.55
C VAL A 74 -7.85 0.48 -3.19
N ALA A 75 -8.46 0.60 -2.00
CA ALA A 75 -9.07 1.85 -1.55
C ALA A 75 -8.05 2.98 -1.40
N PHE A 76 -6.87 2.68 -0.84
CA PHE A 76 -5.78 3.64 -0.71
C PHE A 76 -5.31 4.17 -2.07
N ALA A 77 -5.16 3.29 -3.06
CA ALA A 77 -4.79 3.67 -4.41
C ALA A 77 -5.90 4.45 -5.14
N ALA A 78 -7.18 4.11 -4.91
CA ALA A 78 -8.32 4.82 -5.48
C ALA A 78 -8.41 6.28 -4.99
N VAL A 79 -7.96 6.56 -3.76
CA VAL A 79 -7.88 7.93 -3.19
C VAL A 79 -6.63 8.69 -3.65
N GLY A 80 -5.81 8.10 -4.53
CA GLY A 80 -4.60 8.73 -5.10
C GLY A 80 -3.29 8.38 -4.38
N GLY A 81 -3.28 7.32 -3.56
CA GLY A 81 -2.05 6.80 -2.98
C GLY A 81 -1.07 6.24 -4.02
N GLY A 82 0.23 6.46 -3.80
CA GLY A 82 1.29 5.92 -4.66
C GLY A 82 1.47 4.41 -4.53
N ALA A 83 2.12 3.80 -5.52
CA ALA A 83 2.36 2.35 -5.56
C ALA A 83 3.29 1.88 -4.43
N LEU A 84 4.36 2.63 -4.15
CA LEU A 84 5.32 2.26 -3.11
C LEU A 84 4.70 2.34 -1.69
N PRO A 85 3.97 3.42 -1.34
CA PRO A 85 3.19 3.47 -0.11
C PRO A 85 2.13 2.35 -0.01
N ALA A 86 1.52 1.91 -1.13
CA ALA A 86 0.56 0.80 -1.12
C ALA A 86 1.23 -0.55 -0.79
N VAL A 87 2.43 -0.81 -1.32
CA VAL A 87 3.24 -1.98 -0.96
C VAL A 87 3.61 -1.93 0.52
N LEU A 88 4.07 -0.77 1.01
CA LEU A 88 4.44 -0.60 2.41
C LEU A 88 3.24 -0.81 3.35
N LEU A 89 2.07 -0.30 2.98
CA LEU A 89 0.82 -0.47 3.72
C LEU A 89 0.44 -1.95 3.84
N ALA A 90 0.62 -2.73 2.76
CA ALA A 90 0.31 -4.16 2.74
C ALA A 90 1.27 -5.00 3.59
N TYR A 91 2.54 -4.56 3.71
CA TYR A 91 3.60 -5.33 4.34
C TYR A 91 3.32 -5.69 5.79
N GLY A 92 2.89 -4.74 6.61
CA GLY A 92 2.69 -4.96 8.05
C GLY A 92 1.68 -6.07 8.36
N PRO A 93 0.43 -5.97 7.87
CA PRO A 93 -0.57 -7.04 8.05
C PRO A 93 -0.10 -8.41 7.54
N LEU A 94 0.52 -8.46 6.35
CA LEU A 94 0.99 -9.70 5.75
C LEU A 94 2.18 -10.31 6.52
N ALA A 95 3.07 -9.47 7.05
CA ALA A 95 4.16 -9.89 7.91
C ALA A 95 3.62 -10.54 9.19
N ALA A 96 2.62 -9.94 9.84
CA ALA A 96 1.99 -10.53 11.02
C ALA A 96 1.32 -11.87 10.71
N VAL A 97 0.60 -11.96 9.58
CA VAL A 97 -0.02 -13.21 9.12
C VAL A 97 1.03 -14.30 8.92
N LEU A 98 2.08 -14.04 8.15
CA LEU A 98 3.09 -15.05 7.83
C LEU A 98 3.95 -15.44 9.03
N LEU A 99 4.31 -14.49 9.89
CA LEU A 99 4.93 -14.79 11.17
C LEU A 99 4.07 -15.74 12.00
N ARG A 100 2.75 -15.58 11.96
CA ARG A 100 1.86 -16.39 12.79
C ARG A 100 1.48 -17.73 12.19
N THR A 101 1.56 -17.87 10.86
CA THR A 101 1.22 -19.11 10.14
C THR A 101 2.41 -20.03 9.93
N ILE A 102 3.58 -19.49 9.62
CA ILE A 102 4.78 -20.26 9.25
C ILE A 102 6.03 -19.87 10.06
N GLY A 103 5.95 -18.80 10.87
CA GLY A 103 7.06 -18.38 11.73
C GLY A 103 7.17 -19.18 13.03
N PRO A 104 8.16 -18.83 13.88
CA PRO A 104 8.41 -19.49 15.16
C PRO A 104 7.17 -19.49 16.06
N THR A 105 7.05 -20.51 16.91
CA THR A 105 6.01 -20.55 17.94
C THR A 105 6.07 -19.29 18.80
N PRO A 106 4.98 -18.49 18.87
CA PRO A 106 4.97 -17.25 19.63
C PRO A 106 5.37 -17.50 21.08
N TYR A 107 6.20 -16.62 21.64
CA TYR A 107 6.63 -16.66 23.05
C TYR A 107 7.45 -17.89 23.49
N ALA A 108 7.82 -18.77 22.56
CA ALA A 108 8.71 -19.92 22.79
C ALA A 108 10.05 -19.74 22.07
N ILE A 109 10.54 -18.50 22.05
CA ILE A 109 11.75 -18.13 21.32
C ILE A 109 12.96 -18.58 22.13
N ASP A 110 13.69 -19.58 21.62
CA ASP A 110 15.00 -19.93 22.15
C ASP A 110 16.03 -18.91 21.65
N VAL A 111 16.26 -17.88 22.46
CA VAL A 111 17.21 -16.79 22.15
C VAL A 111 18.67 -17.27 22.28
N ALA A 112 18.90 -18.52 22.71
CA ALA A 112 20.23 -19.06 22.89
C ALA A 112 20.98 -19.31 21.57
N ASP A 113 20.27 -19.43 20.44
CA ASP A 113 20.86 -19.47 19.10
C ASP A 113 20.33 -18.34 18.19
N PRO A 114 20.98 -17.16 18.24
CA PRO A 114 20.53 -15.98 17.51
C PRO A 114 20.58 -16.13 15.99
N VAL A 115 21.41 -17.03 15.46
CA VAL A 115 21.55 -17.24 14.01
C VAL A 115 20.35 -18.03 13.48
N SER A 116 20.00 -19.13 14.16
CA SER A 116 18.83 -19.93 13.80
C SER A 116 17.52 -19.16 13.95
N PHE A 117 17.43 -18.32 15.00
CA PHE A 117 16.32 -17.38 15.17
C PHE A 117 16.19 -16.39 14.00
N GLY A 118 17.31 -15.78 13.60
CA GLY A 118 17.35 -14.83 12.49
C GLY A 118 16.83 -15.44 11.19
N ILE A 119 17.22 -16.68 10.88
CA ILE A 119 16.77 -17.39 9.68
C ILE A 119 15.26 -17.68 9.75
N ALA A 120 14.77 -18.17 10.90
CA ALA A 120 13.36 -18.54 11.08
C ALA A 120 12.40 -17.34 11.01
N VAL A 121 12.88 -16.13 11.27
CA VAL A 121 12.11 -14.88 11.13
C VAL A 121 12.31 -14.23 9.76
N ALA A 122 13.50 -14.35 9.17
CA ALA A 122 13.80 -13.76 7.87
C ALA A 122 12.96 -14.39 6.75
N GLU A 123 12.76 -15.71 6.78
CA GLU A 123 11.94 -16.41 5.78
C GLU A 123 10.48 -15.90 5.71
N PRO A 124 9.71 -15.85 6.81
CA PRO A 124 8.35 -15.31 6.78
C PRO A 124 8.29 -13.83 6.44
N LEU A 125 9.28 -13.03 6.88
CA LEU A 125 9.34 -11.60 6.54
C LEU A 125 9.66 -11.37 5.06
N GLY A 126 10.57 -12.17 4.48
CA GLY A 126 10.87 -12.15 3.05
C GLY A 126 9.67 -12.55 2.21
N ALA A 127 8.96 -13.60 2.61
CA ALA A 127 7.69 -14.00 1.98
C ALA A 127 6.62 -12.91 2.11
N ALA A 128 6.54 -12.23 3.25
CA ALA A 128 5.63 -11.12 3.46
C ALA A 128 5.94 -9.93 2.56
N LEU A 129 7.21 -9.62 2.34
CA LEU A 129 7.63 -8.60 1.40
C LEU A 129 7.19 -8.95 -0.02
N ALA A 130 7.43 -10.18 -0.47
CA ALA A 130 7.01 -10.63 -1.78
C ALA A 130 5.48 -10.55 -1.96
N ALA A 131 4.72 -11.01 -0.96
CA ALA A 131 3.27 -10.92 -0.95
C ALA A 131 2.79 -9.46 -0.96
N ALA A 132 3.45 -8.58 -0.19
CA ALA A 132 3.12 -7.16 -0.12
C ALA A 132 3.38 -6.44 -1.45
N VAL A 133 4.46 -6.80 -2.16
CA VAL A 133 4.72 -6.29 -3.51
C VAL A 133 3.60 -6.73 -4.46
N ALA A 134 3.23 -8.02 -4.45
CA ALA A 134 2.17 -8.52 -5.31
C ALA A 134 0.81 -7.86 -5.02
N VAL A 135 0.39 -7.83 -3.76
CA VAL A 135 -0.90 -7.26 -3.32
C VAL A 135 -0.93 -5.75 -3.46
N GLY A 136 0.17 -5.06 -3.13
CA GLY A 136 0.29 -3.61 -3.24
C GLY A 136 0.23 -3.14 -4.69
N LEU A 137 0.95 -3.79 -5.61
CA LEU A 137 0.94 -3.43 -7.03
C LEU A 137 -0.38 -3.80 -7.71
N ALA A 138 -0.93 -4.99 -7.44
CA ALA A 138 -2.23 -5.40 -7.97
C ALA A 138 -3.34 -4.49 -7.45
N GLY A 139 -3.36 -4.20 -6.14
CA GLY A 139 -4.31 -3.29 -5.52
C GLY A 139 -4.19 -1.87 -6.07
N TYR A 140 -2.96 -1.40 -6.30
CA TYR A 140 -2.71 -0.13 -6.96
C TYR A 140 -3.32 -0.09 -8.37
N ALA A 141 -3.02 -1.07 -9.22
CA ALA A 141 -3.56 -1.13 -10.58
C ALA A 141 -5.10 -1.11 -10.59
N VAL A 142 -5.73 -1.93 -9.74
CA VAL A 142 -7.20 -1.98 -9.61
C VAL A 142 -7.76 -0.66 -9.10
N GLY A 143 -7.16 -0.07 -8.06
CA GLY A 143 -7.62 1.21 -7.50
C GLY A 143 -7.54 2.36 -8.52
N ARG A 144 -6.52 2.38 -9.38
CA ARG A 144 -6.38 3.38 -10.45
C ARG A 144 -7.42 3.22 -11.55
N VAL A 145 -7.79 1.98 -11.88
CA VAL A 145 -8.90 1.68 -12.81
C VAL A 145 -10.23 2.12 -12.21
N VAL A 146 -10.50 1.78 -10.95
CA VAL A 146 -11.73 2.19 -10.24
C VAL A 146 -11.85 3.70 -10.12
N ALA A 147 -10.74 4.41 -9.94
CA ALA A 147 -10.70 5.87 -9.93
C ALA A 147 -10.92 6.52 -11.32
N GLY A 148 -11.13 5.75 -12.39
CA GLY A 148 -11.54 6.26 -13.70
C GLY A 148 -10.42 6.84 -14.55
N ILE A 149 -9.15 6.42 -14.37
CA ILE A 149 -8.01 6.96 -15.16
C ILE A 149 -7.72 6.12 -16.42
N GLY A 150 -8.61 5.20 -16.80
CA GLY A 150 -8.49 4.42 -18.04
C GLY A 150 -9.84 4.25 -18.73
N GLY A 151 -10.28 5.25 -19.48
CA GLY A 151 -11.46 5.15 -20.35
C GLY A 151 -12.06 6.50 -20.77
N GLU A 152 -11.71 6.93 -21.98
CA GLU A 152 -12.43 7.87 -22.86
C GLU A 152 -12.52 9.37 -22.49
N GLY A 153 -11.69 10.14 -23.20
CA GLY A 153 -11.82 11.59 -23.40
C GLY A 153 -10.97 12.01 -24.59
N GLY A 154 -11.22 11.39 -25.75
CA GLY A 154 -10.78 11.95 -27.03
C GLY A 154 -11.50 13.29 -27.28
N ASP A 155 -10.72 14.25 -27.75
CA ASP A 155 -11.12 15.45 -28.49
C ASP A 155 -12.33 16.24 -27.95
N ALA A 156 -12.02 17.30 -27.19
CA ALA A 156 -12.78 18.54 -27.28
C ALA A 156 -11.80 19.68 -27.52
N GLU A 157 -11.66 20.04 -28.79
CA GLU A 157 -11.26 21.38 -29.21
C GLU A 157 -12.03 22.45 -28.41
N GLY A 158 -11.37 23.59 -28.21
CA GLY A 158 -12.06 24.86 -27.99
C GLY A 158 -12.25 25.22 -26.53
N SER A 159 -11.27 25.92 -25.97
CA SER A 159 -11.49 27.14 -25.18
C SER A 159 -10.16 27.84 -25.00
N GLU A 160 -9.86 28.78 -25.90
CA GLU A 160 -8.92 29.87 -25.64
C GLU A 160 -9.30 30.55 -24.31
N PRO A 161 -8.33 30.86 -23.43
CA PRO A 161 -8.43 32.01 -22.56
C PRO A 161 -7.57 33.12 -23.12
N ALA A 162 -8.25 34.24 -23.36
CA ALA A 162 -7.72 35.49 -23.84
C ALA A 162 -6.52 36.04 -23.05
N GLY A 163 -5.67 36.74 -23.77
CA GLY A 163 -5.09 38.01 -23.34
C GLY A 163 -3.81 37.94 -22.50
N SER A 164 -2.69 38.35 -23.10
CA SER A 164 -1.89 39.49 -22.62
C SER A 164 -0.51 39.54 -23.28
N ALA A 165 -0.10 40.77 -23.59
CA ALA A 165 1.23 41.26 -24.00
C ALA A 165 1.65 41.03 -25.45
N ALA A 166 2.20 41.99 -26.18
CA ALA A 166 2.45 43.42 -26.01
C ALA A 166 3.07 43.89 -27.34
N ALA A 167 2.88 45.17 -27.72
CA ALA A 167 3.93 46.07 -28.21
C ALA A 167 3.37 47.17 -29.14
N ASP A 168 3.48 48.40 -28.62
CA ASP A 168 3.90 49.63 -29.29
C ASP A 168 3.22 50.09 -30.58
N GLY A 169 2.37 51.11 -30.41
CA GLY A 169 2.01 52.08 -31.44
C GLY A 169 1.95 53.48 -30.83
N ASN A 170 3.10 54.11 -30.68
CA ASN A 170 3.26 55.50 -30.27
C ASN A 170 2.63 56.44 -31.32
N ALA A 171 1.59 57.18 -30.95
CA ALA A 171 1.12 58.36 -31.67
C ALA A 171 0.37 59.31 -30.72
N GLU A 172 1.11 60.09 -29.96
CA GLU A 172 0.62 61.36 -29.43
C GLU A 172 0.33 62.29 -30.62
N ALA A 173 -0.94 62.59 -30.85
CA ALA A 173 -1.36 63.72 -31.68
C ALA A 173 -1.67 64.89 -30.73
N ASN A 174 -0.82 65.91 -30.76
CA ASN A 174 -1.06 67.22 -30.17
C ASN A 174 -1.45 68.19 -31.28
N ASP A 175 -2.56 68.90 -31.06
CA ASP A 175 -3.12 70.09 -31.74
C ASP A 175 -3.16 70.17 -33.28
#